data_AF-A0A2K1DWF3-F1
#
_entry.id   AF-A0A2K1DWF3-F1
#
_cell.length_a   1.000
_cell.length_b   1.000
_cell.length_c   1.000
_cell.angle_alpha   90.00
_cell.angle_beta   90.00
_cell.angle_gamma   90.00
#
_symmetry.space_group_name_H-M   'P 1'
#
loop_
_entity.id
_entity.type
_entity.pdbx_description
1 polymer ?
#
loop_
_entity_poly.entity_id
_entity_poly.type
_entity_poly.pdbx_seq_one_letter_code
_entity_poly.pdbx_strand_id
1 'polypeptide(L)'
;MGRAFEFRKARKMKRWSAMSKAFTRIGKDIVMAVKEGGPDPDSNSRLRAVIQNAKAVNMPKDNIERAIKRASDKNQGDYKEVLFEGYAPHGIAVLVETATDNNTRTVANVRSYFNKCDGSLGTSGSVVFMFDHTCNFRINGEGLDPEEIELEFIDYGAEEVFVDDDGILIYAPFESFGAIQAELENRGIEILSSGFERIPQVTKPLTAEEASDVEKLLEKLEEDDDVQNVYHTMEEQAD
;
A
#
# COMPACT_ATOMS: atom_id res chain seq x y z
N MET A 1 3.31 -2.50 26.44
CA MET A 1 2.47 -2.56 25.22
C MET A 1 2.70 -1.29 24.42
N GLY A 2 3.93 -1.13 23.92
CA GLY A 2 4.39 0.08 23.24
C GLY A 2 4.20 0.00 21.72
N ARG A 3 4.37 1.14 21.06
CA ARG A 3 4.40 1.45 19.60
C ARG A 3 4.06 0.34 18.60
N ALA A 4 4.76 -0.81 18.63
CA ALA A 4 4.42 -1.99 17.84
C ALA A 4 2.95 -2.46 17.92
N PHE A 5 2.30 -2.33 19.08
CA PHE A 5 0.86 -2.62 19.21
C PHE A 5 -0.01 -1.60 18.44
N GLU A 6 0.32 -0.31 18.56
CA GLU A 6 -0.36 0.77 17.83
C GLU A 6 -0.15 0.63 16.32
N PHE A 7 1.04 0.25 15.86
CA PHE A 7 1.32 -0.02 14.44
C PHE A 7 0.55 -1.24 13.92
N ARG A 8 0.51 -2.34 14.68
CA ARG A 8 -0.33 -3.50 14.30
C ARG A 8 -1.79 -3.12 14.22
N LYS A 9 -2.29 -2.31 15.16
CA LYS A 9 -3.66 -1.78 15.11
C LYS A 9 -3.88 -0.88 13.90
N ALA A 10 -2.96 0.03 13.60
CA ALA A 10 -3.04 0.89 12.43
C ALA A 10 -2.97 0.12 11.11
N ARG A 11 -2.20 -0.98 11.05
CA ARG A 11 -2.15 -1.89 9.89
C ARG A 11 -3.46 -2.61 9.62
N LYS A 12 -4.26 -2.89 10.65
CA LYS A 12 -5.59 -3.44 10.43
C LYS A 12 -6.47 -2.48 9.60
N MET A 13 -6.28 -1.17 9.79
CA MET A 13 -6.96 -0.12 9.01
C MET A 13 -6.55 -0.05 7.52
N LYS A 14 -5.46 -0.72 7.13
CA LYS A 14 -5.18 -0.97 5.72
C LYS A 14 -5.95 -2.22 5.31
N ARG A 15 -7.08 -1.99 4.66
CA ARG A 15 -7.92 -3.08 4.18
C ARG A 15 -7.26 -3.79 3.01
N TRP A 16 -6.97 -5.07 3.22
CA TRP A 16 -6.61 -5.96 2.13
C TRP A 16 -7.87 -6.24 1.33
N SER A 17 -8.03 -5.55 0.20
CA SER A 17 -9.02 -5.94 -0.81
C SER A 17 -8.94 -7.43 -1.06
N ALA A 18 -10.09 -8.04 -1.38
CA ALA A 18 -10.18 -9.44 -1.76
C ALA A 18 -8.98 -9.85 -2.63
N MET A 19 -8.27 -10.93 -2.25
CA MET A 19 -7.09 -11.47 -2.95
C MET A 19 -7.29 -11.56 -4.46
N SER A 20 -8.54 -11.73 -4.91
CA SER A 20 -8.95 -11.67 -6.32
C SER A 20 -8.45 -10.46 -7.12
N LYS A 21 -8.25 -9.30 -6.48
CA LYS A 21 -7.81 -8.06 -7.15
C LYS A 21 -6.32 -7.78 -7.03
N ALA A 22 -5.60 -8.48 -6.15
CA ALA A 22 -4.17 -8.27 -5.92
C ALA A 22 -3.37 -8.38 -7.23
N PHE A 23 -3.74 -9.34 -8.09
CA PHE A 23 -3.04 -9.52 -9.36
C PHE A 23 -3.29 -8.39 -10.36
N THR A 24 -4.50 -7.85 -10.40
CA THR A 24 -4.84 -6.71 -11.25
C THR A 24 -4.07 -5.47 -10.80
N ARG A 25 -4.01 -5.23 -9.50
CA ARG A 25 -3.31 -4.11 -8.86
C ARG A 25 -1.80 -4.16 -9.14
N ILE A 26 -1.16 -5.27 -8.79
CA ILE A 26 0.27 -5.51 -9.08
C ILE A 26 0.54 -5.47 -10.58
N GLY A 27 -0.40 -5.93 -11.42
CA GLY A 27 -0.29 -5.82 -12.87
C GLY A 27 -0.16 -4.37 -13.35
N LYS A 28 -0.87 -3.43 -12.72
CA LYS A 28 -0.74 -1.99 -12.99
C LYS A 28 0.62 -1.46 -12.50
N ASP A 29 1.08 -1.89 -11.33
CA ASP A 29 2.41 -1.53 -10.81
C ASP A 29 3.54 -2.00 -11.73
N ILE A 30 3.42 -3.21 -12.31
CA ILE A 30 4.36 -3.71 -13.31
C ILE A 30 4.37 -2.79 -14.53
N VAL A 31 3.20 -2.40 -15.04
CA VAL A 31 3.09 -1.52 -16.20
C VAL A 31 3.74 -0.16 -15.92
N MET A 32 3.48 0.43 -14.76
CA MET A 32 4.08 1.71 -14.35
C MET A 32 5.59 1.59 -14.22
N ALA A 33 6.09 0.58 -13.51
CA ALA A 33 7.53 0.34 -13.33
C ALA A 33 8.26 0.13 -14.67
N VAL A 34 7.69 -0.65 -15.59
CA VAL A 34 8.27 -0.88 -16.92
C VAL A 34 8.31 0.40 -17.75
N LYS A 35 7.27 1.23 -17.68
CA LYS A 35 7.23 2.51 -18.41
C LYS A 35 8.25 3.52 -17.90
N GLU A 36 8.49 3.55 -16.58
CA GLU A 36 9.44 4.47 -15.95
C GLU A 36 10.90 4.05 -16.12
N GLY A 37 11.20 2.76 -15.93
CA GLY A 37 12.58 2.26 -15.84
C GLY A 37 12.97 1.19 -16.86
N GLY A 38 12.06 0.81 -17.77
CA GLY A 38 12.29 -0.25 -18.75
C GLY A 38 11.92 -1.67 -18.25
N PRO A 39 11.87 -2.67 -19.14
CA PRO A 39 11.32 -4.00 -18.84
C PRO A 39 12.29 -4.97 -18.17
N ASP A 40 13.54 -4.56 -17.96
CA ASP A 40 14.60 -5.40 -17.42
C ASP A 40 14.74 -5.21 -15.89
N PRO A 41 14.42 -6.22 -15.06
CA PRO A 41 14.50 -6.12 -13.60
C PRO A 41 15.94 -5.96 -13.06
N ASP A 42 16.96 -6.32 -13.85
CA ASP A 42 18.36 -6.18 -13.44
C ASP A 42 18.79 -4.72 -13.45
N SER A 43 18.24 -3.92 -14.38
CA SER A 43 18.49 -2.48 -14.49
C SER A 43 17.37 -1.60 -13.91
N ASN A 44 16.21 -2.17 -13.55
CA ASN A 44 15.06 -1.46 -12.98
C ASN A 44 14.70 -1.97 -11.58
N SER A 45 15.16 -1.25 -10.54
CA SER A 45 14.92 -1.58 -9.13
C SER A 45 13.43 -1.56 -8.75
N ARG A 46 12.64 -0.61 -9.29
CA ARG A 46 11.19 -0.53 -9.04
C ARG A 46 10.50 -1.78 -9.59
N LEU A 47 10.84 -2.20 -10.81
CA LEU A 47 10.29 -3.42 -11.40
C LEU A 47 10.68 -4.67 -10.59
N ARG A 48 11.93 -4.74 -10.11
CA ARG A 48 12.38 -5.84 -9.25
C ARG A 48 11.55 -5.96 -7.98
N ALA A 49 11.34 -4.84 -7.27
CA ALA A 49 10.50 -4.79 -6.07
C ALA A 49 9.05 -5.20 -6.37
N VAL A 50 8.47 -4.73 -7.47
CA VAL A 50 7.10 -5.11 -7.86
C VAL A 50 7.01 -6.61 -8.21
N ILE A 51 8.01 -7.18 -8.90
CA ILE A 51 8.07 -8.63 -9.18
C ILE A 51 8.16 -9.44 -7.89
N GLN A 52 8.93 -8.97 -6.92
CA GLN A 52 9.03 -9.60 -5.61
C GLN A 52 7.68 -9.59 -4.89
N ASN A 53 6.98 -8.45 -4.87
CA ASN A 53 5.63 -8.34 -4.34
C ASN A 53 4.63 -9.25 -5.07
N ALA A 54 4.76 -9.39 -6.40
CA ALA A 54 3.96 -10.32 -7.19
C ALA A 54 4.16 -11.78 -6.73
N LYS A 55 5.40 -12.17 -6.46
CA LYS A 55 5.72 -13.51 -5.93
C LYS A 55 5.17 -13.70 -4.52
N ALA A 56 5.25 -12.68 -3.66
CA ALA A 56 4.75 -12.74 -2.29
C ALA A 56 3.24 -13.03 -2.22
N VAL A 57 2.46 -12.58 -3.20
CA VAL A 57 1.02 -12.91 -3.33
C VAL A 57 0.75 -14.16 -4.16
N ASN A 58 1.77 -14.97 -4.45
CA ASN A 58 1.70 -16.18 -5.27
C ASN A 58 1.20 -15.93 -6.71
N MET A 59 1.54 -14.78 -7.32
CA MET A 59 1.26 -14.55 -8.73
C MET A 59 2.05 -15.53 -9.61
N PRO A 60 1.40 -16.27 -10.51
CA PRO A 60 2.11 -17.15 -11.45
C PRO A 60 3.13 -16.40 -12.30
N LYS A 61 4.31 -16.98 -12.48
CA LYS A 61 5.41 -16.40 -13.26
C LYS A 61 4.97 -15.95 -14.66
N ASP A 62 4.17 -16.76 -15.36
CA ASP A 62 3.63 -16.45 -16.69
C ASP A 62 2.75 -15.18 -16.69
N ASN A 63 2.07 -14.86 -15.58
CA ASN A 63 1.28 -13.63 -15.45
C ASN A 63 2.21 -12.41 -15.38
N ILE A 64 3.29 -12.51 -14.60
CA ILE A 64 4.30 -11.44 -14.42
C ILE A 64 4.97 -11.16 -15.77
N GLU A 65 5.48 -12.19 -16.44
CA GLU A 65 6.15 -12.07 -17.74
C GLU A 65 5.23 -11.46 -18.81
N ARG A 66 3.96 -11.88 -18.82
CA ARG A 66 2.95 -11.33 -19.72
C ARG A 66 2.65 -9.86 -19.42
N ALA A 67 2.61 -9.45 -18.16
CA ALA A 67 2.41 -8.05 -17.79
C ALA A 67 3.59 -7.18 -18.26
N ILE A 68 4.83 -7.63 -18.04
CA ILE A 68 6.06 -6.94 -18.49
C ILE A 68 6.08 -6.79 -20.01
N LYS A 69 5.80 -7.89 -20.73
CA LYS A 69 5.75 -7.88 -22.20
C LYS A 69 4.69 -6.91 -22.72
N ARG A 70 3.47 -6.97 -22.16
CA ARG A 70 2.37 -6.07 -22.55
C ARG A 70 2.71 -4.60 -22.31
N ALA A 71 3.40 -4.28 -21.20
CA ALA A 71 3.82 -2.92 -20.90
C ALA A 71 4.85 -2.39 -21.92
N SER A 72 5.69 -3.27 -22.47
CA SER A 72 6.72 -2.94 -23.47
C SER A 72 6.14 -2.63 -24.86
N ASP A 73 5.01 -3.24 -25.21
CA ASP A 73 4.41 -3.18 -26.55
C ASP A 73 3.63 -1.87 -26.85
N LYS A 74 3.79 -0.82 -26.02
CA LYS A 74 3.24 0.56 -26.15
C LYS A 74 1.71 0.70 -26.30
N ASN A 75 0.95 -0.39 -26.40
CA ASN A 75 -0.51 -0.41 -26.53
C ASN A 75 -1.25 -0.47 -25.17
N GLN A 76 -0.56 -0.25 -24.06
CA GLN A 76 -1.16 -0.24 -22.71
C GLN A 76 -1.43 1.19 -22.23
N GLY A 77 -2.52 1.32 -21.46
CA GLY A 77 -2.93 2.56 -20.81
C GLY A 77 -1.78 3.20 -20.04
N ASP A 78 -1.71 4.52 -20.06
CA ASP A 78 -0.73 5.30 -19.29
C ASP A 78 -1.23 5.49 -17.87
N TYR A 79 -1.12 4.41 -17.09
CA TYR A 79 -1.47 4.44 -15.68
C TYR A 79 -0.60 5.44 -14.95
N LYS A 80 -1.26 6.33 -14.21
CA LYS A 80 -0.63 7.29 -13.31
C LYS A 80 -1.24 7.14 -11.93
N GLU A 81 -0.39 7.33 -10.94
CA GLU A 81 -0.82 7.40 -9.56
C GLU A 81 -1.60 8.70 -9.34
N VAL A 82 -2.81 8.58 -8.81
CA VAL A 82 -3.63 9.72 -8.40
C VAL A 82 -4.16 9.47 -6.99
N LEU A 83 -4.00 10.48 -6.14
CA LEU A 83 -4.50 10.48 -4.78
C LEU A 83 -5.84 11.20 -4.71
N PHE A 84 -6.85 10.52 -4.17
CA PHE A 84 -8.12 11.14 -3.80
C PHE A 84 -8.28 11.15 -2.29
N GLU A 85 -8.93 12.20 -1.80
CA GLU A 85 -9.06 12.50 -0.39
C GLU A 85 -10.52 12.86 -0.10
N GLY A 86 -11.06 12.42 1.02
CA GLY A 86 -12.43 12.74 1.38
C GLY A 86 -12.79 12.31 2.80
N TYR A 87 -14.06 12.49 3.14
CA TYR A 87 -14.64 12.05 4.39
C TYR A 87 -15.77 11.06 4.13
N ALA A 88 -15.73 9.91 4.80
CA ALA A 88 -16.87 9.03 4.94
C ALA A 88 -17.88 9.63 5.95
N PRO A 89 -19.05 8.99 6.16
CA PRO A 89 -19.95 9.32 7.26
C PRO A 89 -19.21 9.40 8.59
N HIS A 90 -19.83 10.09 9.55
CA HIS A 90 -19.31 10.20 10.92
C HIS A 90 -17.94 10.89 11.01
N GLY A 91 -17.50 11.59 9.96
CA GLY A 91 -16.27 12.38 9.96
C GLY A 91 -14.99 11.54 9.89
N ILE A 92 -15.07 10.32 9.36
CA ILE A 92 -13.90 9.48 9.12
C ILE A 92 -13.18 9.99 7.87
N ALA A 93 -11.91 10.36 8.01
CA ALA A 93 -11.07 10.72 6.87
C ALA A 93 -10.73 9.45 6.08
N VAL A 94 -10.76 9.56 4.75
CA VAL A 94 -10.46 8.48 3.81
C VAL A 94 -9.50 8.99 2.75
N LEU A 95 -8.43 8.23 2.52
CA LEU A 95 -7.44 8.46 1.50
C LEU A 95 -7.43 7.27 0.54
N VAL A 96 -7.53 7.56 -0.76
CA VAL A 96 -7.70 6.57 -1.81
C VAL A 96 -6.55 6.73 -2.82
N GLU A 97 -5.66 5.75 -2.84
CA GLU A 97 -4.59 5.68 -3.84
C GLU A 97 -5.10 4.93 -5.05
N THR A 98 -4.92 5.51 -6.24
CA THR A 98 -5.36 4.93 -7.50
C THR A 98 -4.24 4.86 -8.51
N ALA A 99 -4.29 3.88 -9.41
CA ALA A 99 -3.48 3.83 -10.63
C ALA A 99 -4.42 3.76 -11.84
N THR A 100 -4.49 4.85 -12.59
CA THR A 100 -5.51 5.05 -13.63
C THR A 100 -4.92 5.61 -14.93
N ASP A 101 -5.43 5.13 -16.06
CA ASP A 101 -5.17 5.65 -17.40
C ASP A 101 -6.20 6.70 -17.85
N ASN A 102 -7.21 6.96 -17.01
CA ASN A 102 -8.29 7.92 -17.28
C ASN A 102 -8.77 8.56 -15.97
N ASN A 103 -8.08 9.62 -15.56
CA ASN A 103 -8.38 10.35 -14.34
C ASN A 103 -9.84 10.85 -14.27
N THR A 104 -10.43 11.27 -15.42
CA THR A 104 -11.81 11.76 -15.48
C THR A 104 -12.82 10.67 -15.11
N ARG A 105 -12.61 9.44 -15.56
CA ARG A 105 -13.43 8.28 -15.18
C ARG A 105 -13.26 7.99 -13.69
N THR A 106 -12.02 7.90 -13.22
CA THR A 106 -11.71 7.50 -11.84
C THR A 106 -12.27 8.51 -10.84
N VAL A 107 -12.08 9.81 -11.05
CA VAL A 107 -12.64 10.83 -10.14
C VAL A 107 -14.18 10.81 -10.12
N ALA A 108 -14.82 10.51 -11.26
CA ALA A 108 -16.27 10.40 -11.32
C ALA A 108 -16.78 9.17 -10.56
N ASN A 109 -16.11 8.02 -10.69
CA ASN A 109 -16.41 6.80 -9.94
C ASN A 109 -16.23 7.02 -8.44
N VAL A 110 -15.04 7.47 -8.02
CA VAL A 110 -14.71 7.71 -6.60
C VAL A 110 -15.72 8.67 -5.99
N ARG A 111 -16.01 9.81 -6.64
CA ARG A 111 -17.05 10.75 -6.18
C ARG A 111 -18.42 10.09 -6.06
N SER A 112 -18.80 9.25 -7.02
CA SER A 112 -20.07 8.53 -6.95
C SER A 112 -20.14 7.58 -5.76
N TYR A 113 -19.03 6.94 -5.36
CA TYR A 113 -19.04 6.05 -4.20
C TYR A 113 -19.23 6.82 -2.91
N PHE A 114 -18.47 7.91 -2.71
CA PHE A 114 -18.68 8.82 -1.57
C PHE A 114 -20.13 9.30 -1.49
N ASN A 115 -20.68 9.84 -2.58
CA ASN A 115 -22.05 10.38 -2.60
C ASN A 115 -23.14 9.33 -2.33
N LYS A 116 -22.92 8.06 -2.71
CA LYS A 116 -23.89 6.97 -2.49
C LYS A 116 -23.91 6.45 -1.05
N CYS A 117 -22.88 6.78 -0.28
CA CYS A 117 -22.67 6.31 1.09
C CYS A 117 -22.55 7.49 2.06
N ASP A 118 -23.26 8.59 1.80
CA ASP A 118 -23.32 9.79 2.65
C ASP A 118 -21.96 10.40 3.03
N GLY A 119 -20.93 10.13 2.22
CA GLY A 119 -19.60 10.73 2.32
C GLY A 119 -19.43 11.90 1.34
N SER A 120 -18.27 12.52 1.39
CA SER A 120 -17.89 13.61 0.48
C SER A 120 -16.44 13.47 0.01
N LEU A 121 -16.25 13.62 -1.30
CA LEU A 121 -14.91 13.76 -1.88
C LEU A 121 -14.40 15.18 -1.63
N GLY A 122 -13.26 15.29 -0.97
CA GLY A 122 -12.58 16.54 -0.65
C GLY A 122 -11.64 17.02 -1.77
N THR A 123 -10.86 18.04 -1.42
CA THR A 123 -9.77 18.56 -2.26
C THR A 123 -8.44 17.95 -1.83
N SER A 124 -7.45 17.95 -2.73
CA SER A 124 -6.08 17.55 -2.38
C SER A 124 -5.57 18.35 -1.19
N GLY A 125 -4.92 17.67 -0.24
CA GLY A 125 -4.42 18.25 1.01
C GLY A 125 -5.44 18.30 2.15
N SER A 126 -6.69 17.84 1.95
CA SER A 126 -7.75 17.95 2.96
C SER A 126 -7.62 16.96 4.12
N VAL A 127 -7.06 15.77 3.89
CA VAL A 127 -6.92 14.73 4.92
C VAL A 127 -5.56 14.05 4.92
N VAL A 128 -4.76 14.16 3.85
CA VAL A 128 -3.46 13.48 3.74
C VAL A 128 -2.51 13.79 4.90
N PHE A 129 -2.59 15.00 5.48
CA PHE A 129 -1.78 15.38 6.65
C PHE A 129 -2.14 14.60 7.92
N MET A 130 -3.29 13.93 7.95
CA MET A 130 -3.73 13.07 9.06
C MET A 130 -3.09 11.68 9.01
N PHE A 131 -2.31 11.38 7.96
CA PHE A 131 -1.65 10.09 7.75
C PHE A 131 -0.15 10.25 7.59
N ASP A 132 0.62 9.47 8.34
CA ASP A 132 2.05 9.30 8.09
C ASP A 132 2.26 8.46 6.83
N HIS A 133 3.19 8.88 5.97
CA HIS A 133 3.57 8.13 4.78
C HIS A 133 4.84 7.33 5.09
N THR A 134 4.69 6.02 5.22
CA THR A 134 5.77 5.13 5.63
C THR A 134 6.10 4.16 4.51
N CYS A 135 7.34 3.67 4.54
CA CYS A 135 7.69 2.47 3.81
C CYS A 135 7.85 1.28 4.76
N ASN A 136 7.65 0.08 4.22
CA ASN A 136 7.89 -1.15 4.93
C ASN A 136 8.61 -2.19 4.06
N PHE A 137 9.37 -3.04 4.74
CA PHE A 137 10.04 -4.21 4.17
C PHE A 137 9.72 -5.42 5.04
N ARG A 138 9.25 -6.49 4.40
CA ARG A 138 9.21 -7.82 5.00
C ARG A 138 10.43 -8.59 4.53
N ILE A 139 11.18 -9.14 5.46
CA ILE A 139 12.37 -9.95 5.19
C ILE A 139 12.24 -11.33 5.80
N ASN A 140 12.96 -12.30 5.23
CA ASN A 140 13.07 -13.61 5.83
C ASN A 140 13.82 -13.50 7.17
N GLY A 141 13.16 -13.86 8.27
CA GLY A 141 13.73 -13.79 9.62
C GLY A 141 14.59 -15.00 10.02
N GLU A 142 14.70 -16.03 9.18
CA GLU A 142 15.45 -17.24 9.51
C GLU A 142 16.94 -16.91 9.79
N GLY A 143 17.36 -17.13 11.03
CA GLY A 143 18.74 -16.87 11.46
C GLY A 143 19.07 -15.40 11.73
N LEU A 144 18.08 -14.50 11.73
CA LEU A 144 18.25 -13.09 12.07
C LEU A 144 17.68 -12.78 13.46
N ASP A 145 18.39 -11.94 14.22
CA ASP A 145 17.89 -11.38 15.48
C ASP A 145 17.16 -10.05 15.19
N PRO A 146 15.85 -9.93 15.48
CA PRO A 146 15.10 -8.69 15.27
C PRO A 146 15.67 -7.48 16.01
N GLU A 147 16.23 -7.67 17.20
CA GLU A 147 16.83 -6.58 17.97
C GLU A 147 18.12 -6.07 17.30
N GLU A 148 18.88 -6.98 16.68
CA GLU A 148 20.05 -6.63 15.88
C GLU A 148 19.64 -5.92 14.59
N ILE A 149 18.62 -6.42 13.89
CA ILE A 149 18.08 -5.75 12.69
C ILE A 149 17.62 -4.32 13.01
N GLU A 150 16.93 -4.11 14.12
CA GLU A 150 16.52 -2.77 14.55
C GLU A 150 17.74 -1.85 14.77
N LEU A 151 18.72 -2.33 15.52
CA LEU A 151 19.94 -1.57 15.82
C LEU A 151 20.76 -1.25 14.57
N GLU A 152 20.85 -2.18 13.63
CA GLU A 152 21.66 -2.03 12.41
C GLU A 152 20.98 -1.17 11.35
N PHE A 153 19.64 -1.23 11.24
CA PHE A 153 18.89 -0.48 10.23
C PHE A 153 18.46 0.92 10.69
N ILE A 154 18.65 1.27 11.96
CA ILE A 154 18.34 2.62 12.47
C ILE A 154 19.16 3.71 11.74
N ASP A 155 20.41 3.42 11.39
CA ASP A 155 21.29 4.33 10.64
C ASP A 155 20.83 4.55 9.18
N TYR A 156 19.98 3.65 8.68
CA TYR A 156 19.35 3.72 7.36
C TYR A 156 17.90 4.25 7.42
N GLY A 157 17.45 4.64 8.62
CA GLY A 157 16.15 5.26 8.85
C GLY A 157 15.04 4.30 9.29
N ALA A 158 15.35 3.05 9.67
CA ALA A 158 14.37 2.20 10.33
C ALA A 158 13.92 2.83 11.66
N GLU A 159 12.61 2.88 11.86
CA GLU A 159 12.01 3.39 13.09
C GLU A 159 11.46 2.27 13.96
N GLU A 160 10.97 1.19 13.32
CA GLU A 160 10.33 0.09 14.04
C GLU A 160 10.61 -1.24 13.34
N VAL A 161 10.90 -2.26 14.15
CA VAL A 161 11.09 -3.64 13.69
C VAL A 161 10.21 -4.55 14.53
N PHE A 162 9.51 -5.48 13.88
CA PHE A 162 8.73 -6.48 14.58
C PHE A 162 8.65 -7.80 13.83
N VAL A 163 8.35 -8.85 14.59
CA VAL A 163 8.19 -10.20 14.06
C VAL A 163 6.72 -10.57 14.04
N ASP A 164 6.32 -11.27 12.98
CA ASP A 164 5.10 -12.06 12.91
C ASP A 164 5.37 -13.42 12.23
N ASP A 165 4.33 -14.17 11.93
CA ASP A 165 4.43 -15.53 11.38
C ASP A 165 5.08 -15.57 9.99
N ASP A 166 5.09 -14.46 9.26
CA ASP A 166 5.60 -14.36 7.88
C ASP A 166 7.01 -13.74 7.80
N GLY A 167 7.65 -13.41 8.94
CA GLY A 167 9.04 -12.94 9.02
C GLY A 167 9.23 -11.66 9.84
N ILE A 168 10.30 -10.93 9.53
CA ILE A 168 10.61 -9.64 10.18
C ILE A 168 10.07 -8.50 9.30
N LEU A 169 9.36 -7.57 9.91
CA LEU A 169 8.86 -6.34 9.30
C LEU A 169 9.65 -5.15 9.81
N ILE A 170 10.18 -4.36 8.88
CA ILE A 170 10.89 -3.11 9.12
C ILE A 170 10.03 -1.96 8.60
N TYR A 171 9.78 -0.95 9.43
CA TYR A 171 9.08 0.28 9.07
C TYR A 171 10.00 1.47 9.19
N ALA A 172 9.80 2.42 8.28
CA ALA A 172 10.57 3.65 8.21
C ALA A 172 9.75 4.76 7.53
N PRO A 173 10.17 6.03 7.65
CA PRO A 173 9.67 7.11 6.82
C PRO A 173 9.82 6.79 5.33
N PHE A 174 8.88 7.27 4.51
CA PHE A 174 8.84 7.02 3.07
C PHE A 174 10.18 7.29 2.36
N GLU A 175 10.87 8.37 2.73
CA GLU A 175 12.15 8.79 2.18
C GLU A 175 13.30 7.79 2.43
N SER A 176 13.18 6.94 3.45
CA SER A 176 14.19 5.95 3.83
C SER A 176 14.15 4.69 2.96
N PHE A 177 13.13 4.51 2.11
CA PHE A 177 12.94 3.31 1.29
C PHE A 177 14.21 2.94 0.50
N GLY A 178 14.81 3.90 -0.20
CA GLY A 178 15.99 3.64 -1.03
C GLY A 178 17.22 3.22 -0.22
N ALA A 179 17.42 3.81 0.96
CA ALA A 179 18.55 3.48 1.83
C ALA A 179 18.42 2.07 2.42
N ILE A 180 17.24 1.74 2.94
CA ILE A 180 16.95 0.43 3.53
C ILE A 180 17.00 -0.67 2.46
N GLN A 181 16.39 -0.44 1.28
CA GLN A 181 16.42 -1.41 0.20
C GLN A 181 17.86 -1.72 -0.22
N ALA A 182 18.66 -0.69 -0.45
CA ALA A 182 20.04 -0.86 -0.88
C ALA A 182 20.87 -1.65 0.15
N GLU A 183 20.65 -1.40 1.44
CA GLU A 183 21.39 -2.10 2.48
C GLU A 183 20.95 -3.55 2.66
N LEU A 184 19.66 -3.84 2.58
CA LEU A 184 19.15 -5.22 2.56
C LEU A 184 19.76 -6.02 1.39
N GLU A 185 19.77 -5.43 0.20
CA GLU A 185 20.37 -6.04 -1.00
C GLU A 185 21.89 -6.21 -0.86
N ASN A 186 22.60 -5.21 -0.32
CA ASN A 186 24.05 -5.25 -0.09
C ASN A 186 24.46 -6.38 0.87
N ARG A 187 23.66 -6.63 1.91
CA ARG A 187 23.87 -7.71 2.88
C ARG A 187 23.38 -9.08 2.38
N GLY A 188 22.73 -9.12 1.21
CA GLY A 188 22.12 -10.33 0.69
C GLY A 188 20.94 -10.83 1.54
N ILE A 189 20.30 -9.96 2.31
CA ILE A 189 19.11 -10.29 3.09
C ILE A 189 17.94 -10.37 2.12
N GLU A 190 17.27 -11.53 2.08
CA GLU A 190 16.13 -11.74 1.19
C GLU A 190 14.95 -10.88 1.63
N ILE A 191 14.57 -9.95 0.75
CA ILE A 191 13.34 -9.17 0.89
C ILE A 191 12.20 -10.03 0.34
N LEU A 192 11.20 -10.32 1.18
CA LEU A 192 10.00 -11.07 0.82
C LEU A 192 8.96 -10.16 0.16
N SER A 193 8.76 -8.96 0.71
CA SER A 193 7.92 -7.92 0.12
C SER A 193 8.33 -6.53 0.60
N SER A 194 7.98 -5.50 -0.15
CA SER A 194 8.17 -4.12 0.26
C SER A 194 7.07 -3.22 -0.26
N GLY A 195 6.84 -2.08 0.36
CA GLY A 195 5.81 -1.17 -0.13
C GLY A 195 5.65 0.08 0.72
N PHE A 196 4.61 0.84 0.38
CA PHE A 196 4.27 2.09 1.04
C PHE A 196 2.92 1.99 1.71
N GLU A 197 2.77 2.75 2.79
CA GLU A 197 1.56 2.78 3.58
C GLU A 197 1.24 4.16 4.14
N ARG A 198 -0.04 4.35 4.41
CA ARG A 198 -0.58 5.52 5.08
C ARG A 198 -1.09 5.09 6.44
N ILE A 199 -0.45 5.59 7.49
CA ILE A 199 -0.77 5.25 8.87
C ILE A 199 -1.50 6.42 9.50
N PRO A 200 -2.77 6.28 9.93
CA PRO A 200 -3.50 7.39 10.54
C PRO A 200 -2.83 7.81 11.85
N GLN A 201 -2.56 9.10 12.01
CA GLN A 201 -1.98 9.67 13.24
C GLN A 201 -2.96 9.63 14.42
N VAL A 202 -4.26 9.78 14.11
CA VAL A 202 -5.35 9.74 15.08
C VAL A 202 -6.50 8.94 14.49
N THR A 203 -7.04 8.02 15.28
CA THR A 203 -8.22 7.23 14.92
C THR A 203 -9.45 7.67 15.71
N LYS A 204 -10.64 7.35 15.18
CA LYS A 204 -11.92 7.69 15.79
C LYS A 204 -12.76 6.42 16.02
N PRO A 205 -13.17 6.14 17.28
CA PRO A 205 -14.10 5.05 17.55
C PRO A 205 -15.49 5.36 17.00
N LEU A 206 -16.14 4.32 16.50
CA LEU A 206 -17.53 4.34 16.04
C LEU A 206 -18.32 3.20 16.71
N THR A 207 -19.62 3.40 16.85
CA THR A 207 -20.56 2.32 17.16
C THR A 207 -20.63 1.33 16.00
N ALA A 208 -21.18 0.13 16.23
CA ALA A 208 -21.31 -0.89 15.18
C ALA A 208 -22.17 -0.41 13.99
N GLU A 209 -23.23 0.36 14.26
CA GLU A 209 -24.08 0.93 13.23
C GLU A 209 -23.32 1.98 12.39
N GLU A 210 -22.61 2.89 13.06
CA GLU A 210 -21.79 3.91 12.39
C GLU A 210 -20.63 3.30 11.59
N ALA A 211 -19.98 2.26 12.12
CA ALA A 211 -18.91 1.54 11.43
C ALA A 211 -19.44 0.87 10.17
N SER A 212 -20.62 0.24 10.23
CA SER A 212 -21.27 -0.39 9.06
C SER A 212 -21.56 0.62 7.94
N ASP A 213 -21.88 1.88 8.27
CA ASP A 213 -22.07 2.92 7.25
C ASP A 213 -20.76 3.29 6.53
N VAL A 214 -19.66 3.35 7.27
CA VAL A 214 -18.32 3.62 6.71
C VAL A 214 -17.85 2.43 5.87
N GLU A 215 -18.04 1.19 6.34
CA GLU A 215 -17.65 -0.03 5.64
C GLU A 215 -18.27 -0.12 4.24
N LYS A 216 -19.56 0.24 4.09
CA LYS A 216 -20.23 0.28 2.78
C LYS A 216 -19.50 1.15 1.75
N LEU A 217 -18.92 2.27 2.18
CA LEU A 217 -18.12 3.13 1.31
C LEU A 217 -16.78 2.47 0.96
N LEU A 218 -16.08 1.95 1.98
CA LEU A 218 -14.77 1.34 1.81
C LEU A 218 -14.83 0.15 0.84
N GLU A 219 -15.84 -0.71 0.98
CA GLU A 219 -16.10 -1.83 0.06
C GLU A 219 -16.28 -1.36 -1.38
N LYS A 220 -17.09 -0.31 -1.61
CA LYS A 220 -17.29 0.24 -2.97
C LYS A 220 -16.02 0.80 -3.58
N LEU A 221 -15.17 1.44 -2.77
CA LEU A 221 -13.88 1.95 -3.22
C LEU A 221 -12.95 0.79 -3.61
N GLU A 222 -12.87 -0.26 -2.79
CA GLU A 222 -12.05 -1.44 -3.06
C GLU A 222 -12.50 -2.24 -4.29
N GLU A 223 -13.80 -2.20 -4.59
CA GLU A 223 -14.40 -2.79 -5.79
C GLU A 223 -14.09 -2.03 -7.08
N ASP A 224 -13.52 -0.83 -7.03
CA ASP A 224 -13.07 -0.13 -8.23
C ASP A 224 -11.72 -0.69 -8.72
N ASP A 225 -11.57 -0.85 -10.03
CA ASP A 225 -10.35 -1.42 -10.61
C ASP A 225 -9.19 -0.42 -10.64
N ASP A 226 -9.47 0.88 -10.57
CA ASP A 226 -8.46 1.94 -10.50
C ASP A 226 -7.91 2.14 -9.09
N VAL A 227 -8.62 1.68 -8.05
CA VAL A 227 -8.18 1.79 -6.65
C VAL A 227 -7.13 0.74 -6.33
N GLN A 228 -5.99 1.22 -5.81
CA GLN A 228 -4.87 0.41 -5.32
C GLN A 228 -4.98 0.17 -3.82
N ASN A 229 -5.14 1.24 -3.04
CA ASN A 229 -5.26 1.18 -1.59
C ASN A 229 -6.32 2.17 -1.09
N VAL A 230 -6.97 1.81 0.01
CA VAL A 230 -7.88 2.68 0.75
C VAL A 230 -7.41 2.69 2.20
N TYR A 231 -7.26 3.89 2.76
CA TYR A 231 -6.84 4.12 4.14
C TYR A 231 -7.86 5.01 4.83
N HIS A 232 -8.10 4.77 6.12
CA HIS A 232 -9.09 5.52 6.88
C HIS A 232 -8.68 5.76 8.34
N THR A 233 -9.35 6.72 8.98
CA THR A 233 -9.17 7.02 10.42
C THR A 233 -10.20 6.34 11.33
N MET A 234 -11.11 5.50 10.81
CA MET A 234 -12.01 4.71 11.66
C MET A 234 -11.19 3.75 12.53
N GLU A 235 -11.44 3.74 13.84
CA GLU A 235 -10.84 2.77 14.75
C GLU A 235 -11.54 1.42 14.63
N GLU A 236 -10.84 0.42 14.11
CA GLU A 236 -11.30 -0.97 14.15
C GLU A 236 -11.40 -1.48 15.59
N GLN A 237 -12.53 -2.11 15.89
CA GLN A 237 -12.77 -2.79 17.15
C GLN A 237 -11.93 -4.08 17.17
N ALA A 238 -11.26 -4.34 18.29
CA ALA A 238 -10.58 -5.61 18.46
C ALA A 238 -11.63 -6.69 18.73
N ASP A 239 -11.75 -7.67 17.83
CA ASP A 239 -12.38 -8.95 18.11
C ASP A 239 -11.69 -9.66 19.29
#